data_AF-A0A1I0HI69-F1
#
_entry.id   AF-A0A1I0HI69-F1
#
_cell.length_a   1.000
_cell.length_b   1.000
_cell.length_c   1.000
_cell.angle_alpha   90.00
_cell.angle_beta   90.00
_cell.angle_gamma   90.00
#
_symmetry.space_group_name_H-M   'P 1'
#
loop_
_entity.id
_entity.type
_entity.pdbx_description
1 polymer ?
#
loop_
_entity_poly.entity_id
_entity_poly.type
_entity_poly.pdbx_seq_one_letter_code
_entity_poly.pdbx_strand_id
1 'polypeptide(L)'
;MTKTPLPTSLTLLCVLLLAGCSNPETPQEVTQAFWEAVLENDGETAAELSTLVDESGFDGFGVDWTGAQVSWGRVTVEGEHASIETIFNDLDVTRGESLETTTRLIRISDQWQVDYHHTGDEIEADRRLESLMGSFRSLGDSLRSRFADESEKAAQEMDRLAAEFATLAGDAERELSALVEQYSEDLQREMDEFARSLDEARQQNPDASPEDQQTLDQAQQAIKDQKETLEREGSEAAAEVSQELARIQQQLSELSGQSYDQLKKELVLWMEQLNRELERLNRQAREQQEGQ
;
A
#
# COMPACT_ATOMS: atom_id res chain seq x y z
N MET A 1 -15.65 78.16 -44.16
CA MET A 1 -14.60 77.74 -43.20
C MET A 1 -15.21 77.76 -41.82
N THR A 2 -15.43 76.59 -41.21
CA THR A 2 -15.06 76.18 -39.83
C THR A 2 -15.91 74.97 -39.44
N LYS A 3 -15.21 73.83 -39.28
CA LYS A 3 -15.73 72.55 -38.82
C LYS A 3 -15.93 72.60 -37.31
N THR A 4 -17.07 72.10 -36.84
CA THR A 4 -17.30 71.71 -35.44
C THR A 4 -16.75 70.30 -35.20
N PRO A 5 -15.94 70.06 -34.16
CA PRO A 5 -15.53 68.71 -33.77
C PRO A 5 -16.43 68.15 -32.64
N LEU A 6 -16.98 66.95 -32.84
CA LEU A 6 -17.42 66.07 -31.76
C LEU A 6 -16.21 65.25 -31.29
N PRO A 7 -15.88 65.23 -29.98
CA PRO A 7 -15.03 64.20 -29.40
C PRO A 7 -15.88 62.98 -29.01
N THR A 8 -15.93 61.98 -29.88
CA THR A 8 -16.32 60.62 -29.54
C THR A 8 -15.18 59.97 -28.76
N SER A 9 -15.34 59.88 -27.44
CA SER A 9 -14.51 59.07 -26.55
C SER A 9 -15.45 58.33 -25.62
N LEU A 10 -15.54 57.01 -25.77
CA LEU A 10 -15.26 56.02 -24.73
C LEU A 10 -15.60 54.63 -25.26
N THR A 11 -14.59 53.98 -25.83
CA THR A 11 -14.54 52.53 -25.98
C THR A 11 -14.38 51.95 -24.57
N LEU A 12 -15.37 51.24 -24.04
CA LEU A 12 -15.15 50.29 -22.95
C LEU A 12 -15.70 48.93 -23.37
N LEU A 13 -14.73 48.14 -23.81
CA LEU A 13 -14.73 46.73 -24.15
C LEU A 13 -15.33 45.90 -22.99
N CYS A 14 -16.59 45.47 -23.10
CA CYS A 14 -17.14 44.39 -22.28
C CYS A 14 -16.66 43.04 -22.85
N VAL A 15 -15.44 42.65 -22.53
CA VAL A 15 -15.02 41.25 -22.55
C VAL A 15 -15.32 40.72 -21.15
N LEU A 16 -16.57 40.28 -20.95
CA LEU A 16 -16.91 39.41 -19.84
C LEU A 16 -16.40 38.02 -20.23
N LEU A 17 -15.35 37.63 -19.53
CA LEU A 17 -14.68 36.34 -19.61
C LEU A 17 -15.72 35.22 -19.40
N LEU A 18 -15.82 34.35 -20.39
CA LEU A 18 -16.34 33.00 -20.24
C LEU A 18 -15.35 32.23 -19.34
N ALA A 19 -15.47 32.38 -18.02
CA ALA A 19 -14.99 31.36 -17.09
C ALA A 19 -16.03 30.24 -17.14
N GLY A 20 -15.74 29.20 -17.93
CA GLY A 20 -16.62 28.07 -18.12
C GLY A 20 -16.80 27.28 -16.82
N CYS A 21 -17.99 26.72 -16.64
CA CYS A 21 -18.18 25.47 -15.91
C CYS A 21 -17.46 24.35 -16.66
N SER A 22 -16.13 24.36 -16.69
CA SER A 22 -15.36 23.19 -17.13
C SER A 22 -15.41 22.17 -16.00
N ASN A 23 -15.87 20.96 -16.32
CA ASN A 23 -15.78 19.82 -15.42
C ASN A 23 -14.30 19.61 -15.03
N PRO A 24 -13.97 19.21 -13.79
CA PRO A 24 -12.59 18.93 -13.40
C PRO A 24 -11.96 17.88 -14.33
N GLU A 25 -10.75 18.12 -14.86
CA GLU A 25 -10.11 17.24 -15.86
C GLU A 25 -8.85 16.56 -15.34
N THR A 26 -8.19 17.13 -14.34
CA THR A 26 -6.97 16.57 -13.73
C THR A 26 -7.26 15.89 -12.39
N PRO A 27 -6.40 14.94 -11.93
CA PRO A 27 -6.56 14.32 -10.63
C PRO A 27 -6.65 15.35 -9.50
N GLN A 28 -5.83 16.39 -9.57
CA GLN A 28 -5.79 17.44 -8.56
C GLN A 28 -7.08 18.26 -8.52
N GLU A 29 -7.63 18.63 -9.68
CA GLU A 29 -8.90 19.37 -9.75
C GLU A 29 -10.07 18.52 -9.27
N VAL A 30 -10.12 17.23 -9.63
CA VAL A 30 -11.15 16.29 -9.16
C VAL A 30 -11.07 16.14 -7.65
N THR A 31 -9.89 15.89 -7.10
CA THR A 31 -9.67 15.79 -5.65
C THR A 31 -10.05 17.07 -4.93
N GLN A 32 -9.67 18.24 -5.47
CA GLN A 32 -10.03 19.51 -4.85
C GLN A 32 -11.54 19.70 -4.82
N ALA A 33 -12.23 19.51 -5.94
CA ALA A 33 -13.67 19.66 -6.04
C ALA A 33 -14.42 18.64 -5.16
N PHE A 34 -13.92 17.40 -5.10
CA PHE A 34 -14.46 16.36 -4.24
C PHE A 34 -14.39 16.74 -2.77
N TRP A 35 -13.22 17.18 -2.29
CA TRP A 35 -13.06 17.56 -0.90
C TRP A 35 -13.78 18.87 -0.55
N GLU A 36 -13.90 19.81 -1.48
CA GLU A 36 -14.77 20.99 -1.31
C GLU A 36 -16.22 20.55 -1.09
N ALA A 37 -16.75 19.64 -1.91
CA ALA A 37 -18.07 19.06 -1.73
C ALA A 37 -18.22 18.32 -0.39
N VAL A 38 -17.23 17.53 0.02
CA VAL A 38 -17.24 16.83 1.32
C VAL A 38 -17.28 17.84 2.49
N LEU A 39 -16.45 18.89 2.44
CA LEU A 39 -16.38 19.93 3.47
C LEU A 39 -17.67 20.74 3.58
N GLU A 40 -18.37 20.95 2.46
CA GLU A 40 -19.67 21.61 2.40
C GLU A 40 -20.86 20.68 2.67
N ASN A 41 -20.58 19.38 2.90
CA ASN A 41 -21.57 18.32 3.04
C ASN A 41 -22.54 18.25 1.83
N ASP A 42 -22.00 18.46 0.63
CA ASP A 42 -22.66 18.28 -0.66
C ASP A 42 -22.42 16.85 -1.19
N GLY A 43 -23.30 15.94 -0.77
CA GLY A 43 -23.20 14.53 -1.13
C GLY A 43 -23.49 14.24 -2.61
N GLU A 44 -24.29 15.08 -3.28
CA GLU A 44 -24.58 14.96 -4.71
C GLU A 44 -23.30 15.19 -5.52
N THR A 45 -22.63 16.32 -5.30
CA THR A 45 -21.36 16.64 -5.98
C THR A 45 -20.24 15.65 -5.60
N ALA A 46 -20.17 15.23 -4.33
CA ALA A 46 -19.18 14.24 -3.90
C ALA A 46 -19.40 12.87 -4.57
N ALA A 47 -20.65 12.45 -4.77
CA ALA A 47 -20.97 11.23 -5.49
C ALA A 47 -20.61 11.34 -6.98
N GLU A 48 -20.90 12.47 -7.64
CA GLU A 48 -20.56 12.68 -9.06
C GLU A 48 -19.05 12.64 -9.34
N LEU A 49 -18.23 13.08 -8.37
CA LEU A 49 -16.77 13.14 -8.48
C LEU A 49 -16.06 11.86 -8.00
N SER A 50 -16.81 10.84 -7.59
CA SER A 50 -16.27 9.62 -7.02
C SER A 50 -16.84 8.36 -7.68
N THR A 51 -16.32 7.21 -7.27
CA THR A 51 -16.79 5.89 -7.71
C THR A 51 -18.13 5.47 -7.09
N LEU A 52 -18.77 6.34 -6.30
CA LEU A 52 -20.10 6.10 -5.76
C LEU A 52 -21.14 6.02 -6.88
N VAL A 53 -22.17 5.19 -6.66
CA VAL A 53 -23.28 5.04 -7.62
C VAL A 53 -24.21 6.24 -7.59
N ASP A 54 -24.47 6.76 -6.38
CA ASP A 54 -25.32 7.93 -6.12
C ASP A 54 -25.04 8.48 -4.71
N GLU A 55 -25.65 9.62 -4.39
CA GLU A 55 -25.53 10.33 -3.10
C GLU A 55 -25.83 9.44 -1.88
N SER A 56 -26.67 8.40 -1.99
CA SER A 56 -27.01 7.56 -0.84
C SER A 56 -25.83 6.73 -0.30
N GLY A 57 -24.77 6.58 -1.09
CA GLY A 57 -23.51 5.99 -0.67
C GLY A 57 -22.56 6.96 0.03
N PHE A 58 -22.87 8.26 0.04
CA PHE A 58 -22.05 9.28 0.68
C PHE A 58 -22.36 9.34 2.17
N ASP A 59 -21.36 9.04 3.01
CA ASP A 59 -21.45 9.10 4.47
C ASP A 59 -20.40 10.05 5.09
N GLY A 60 -19.69 10.80 4.24
CA GLY A 60 -18.57 11.65 4.66
C GLY A 60 -17.47 10.89 5.40
N PHE A 61 -17.33 9.58 5.16
CA PHE A 61 -16.39 8.70 5.87
C PHE A 61 -16.62 8.61 7.39
N GLY A 62 -17.80 9.00 7.87
CA GLY A 62 -18.09 9.04 9.31
C GLY A 62 -17.23 10.05 10.09
N VAL A 63 -16.74 11.09 9.43
CA VAL A 63 -15.95 12.18 10.02
C VAL A 63 -16.78 13.47 10.03
N ASP A 64 -16.67 14.25 11.11
CA ASP A 64 -17.18 15.63 11.14
C ASP A 64 -16.11 16.55 10.55
N TRP A 65 -16.34 17.00 9.31
CA TRP A 65 -15.40 17.87 8.57
C TRP A 65 -15.58 19.36 8.88
N THR A 66 -16.45 19.72 9.82
CA THR A 66 -16.82 21.12 10.10
C THR A 66 -15.60 21.95 10.50
N GLY A 67 -15.28 22.97 9.69
CA GLY A 67 -14.18 23.89 9.98
C GLY A 67 -12.80 23.38 9.57
N ALA A 68 -12.70 22.17 9.00
CA ALA A 68 -11.45 21.63 8.50
C ALA A 68 -10.94 22.44 7.30
N GLN A 69 -9.62 22.55 7.20
CA GLN A 69 -8.92 23.17 6.07
C GLN A 69 -8.08 22.12 5.36
N VAL A 70 -8.29 21.95 4.06
CA VAL A 70 -7.54 20.99 3.26
C VAL A 70 -6.29 21.62 2.63
N SER A 71 -5.21 20.87 2.60
CA SER A 71 -3.97 21.19 1.91
C SER A 71 -3.40 19.95 1.23
N TRP A 72 -2.57 20.17 0.22
CA TRP A 72 -2.15 19.11 -0.70
C TRP A 72 -0.64 18.86 -0.62
N GLY A 73 -0.27 17.59 -0.58
CA GLY A 73 1.11 17.12 -0.65
C GLY A 73 1.49 16.60 -2.04
N ARG A 74 2.25 15.51 -2.07
CA ARG A 74 2.71 14.90 -3.32
C ARG A 74 1.54 14.35 -4.15
N VAL A 75 1.64 14.55 -5.46
CA VAL A 75 0.78 13.94 -6.47
C VAL A 75 1.58 12.90 -7.26
N THR A 76 1.07 11.68 -7.36
CA THR A 76 1.64 10.59 -8.16
C THR A 76 0.57 10.10 -9.15
N VAL A 77 0.96 9.89 -10.41
CA VAL A 77 0.07 9.38 -11.46
C VAL A 77 0.73 8.18 -12.14
N GLU A 78 0.04 7.05 -12.12
CA GLU A 78 0.51 5.75 -12.63
C GLU A 78 -0.57 5.11 -13.51
N GLY A 79 -0.52 5.37 -14.81
CA GLY A 79 -1.51 4.85 -15.77
C GLY A 79 -2.91 5.37 -15.47
N GLU A 80 -3.82 4.47 -15.11
CA GLU A 80 -5.22 4.76 -14.78
C GLU A 80 -5.44 5.08 -13.29
N HIS A 81 -4.37 5.14 -12.50
CA HIS A 81 -4.45 5.46 -11.08
C HIS A 81 -3.70 6.74 -10.74
N ALA A 82 -4.18 7.47 -9.74
CA ALA A 82 -3.46 8.57 -9.14
C ALA A 82 -3.63 8.56 -7.62
N SER A 83 -2.66 9.13 -6.92
CA SER A 83 -2.70 9.31 -5.48
C SER A 83 -2.26 10.72 -5.12
N ILE A 84 -2.96 11.33 -4.17
CA ILE A 84 -2.68 12.69 -3.69
C ILE A 84 -2.62 12.67 -2.17
N GLU A 85 -1.46 13.00 -1.60
CA GLU A 85 -1.33 13.26 -0.17
C GLU A 85 -2.25 14.46 0.20
N THR A 86 -3.13 14.24 1.16
CA THR A 86 -4.17 15.17 1.57
C THR A 86 -4.06 15.40 3.07
N ILE A 87 -3.93 16.65 3.46
CA ILE A 87 -3.72 17.05 4.85
C ILE A 87 -4.88 17.94 5.26
N PHE A 88 -5.69 17.46 6.20
CA PHE A 88 -6.76 18.21 6.84
C PHE A 88 -6.26 18.80 8.14
N ASN A 89 -6.36 20.11 8.29
CA ASN A 89 -6.04 20.81 9.53
C ASN A 89 -7.35 21.23 10.21
N ASP A 90 -7.30 21.47 11.51
CA ASP A 90 -8.40 22.02 12.31
C ASP A 90 -9.70 21.16 12.31
N LEU A 91 -9.58 19.84 12.12
CA LEU A 91 -10.70 18.87 12.15
C LEU A 91 -11.49 18.88 13.46
N ASP A 92 -10.81 19.20 14.56
CA ASP A 92 -11.44 19.59 15.82
C ASP A 92 -10.86 20.94 16.22
N VAL A 93 -11.63 22.01 15.97
CA VAL A 93 -11.25 23.41 16.25
C VAL A 93 -10.80 23.61 17.71
N THR A 94 -11.21 22.74 18.63
CA THR A 94 -10.80 22.81 20.04
C THR A 94 -9.51 22.05 20.36
N ARG A 95 -9.11 21.07 19.54
CA ARG A 95 -7.92 20.24 19.74
C ARG A 95 -6.81 20.49 18.72
N GLY A 96 -7.09 21.22 17.63
CA GLY A 96 -6.11 21.46 16.56
C GLY A 96 -5.66 20.17 15.88
N GLU A 97 -6.56 19.20 15.77
CA GLU A 97 -6.26 17.90 15.16
C GLU A 97 -6.03 18.07 13.66
N SER A 98 -4.94 17.47 13.20
CA SER A 98 -4.57 17.37 11.78
C SER A 98 -4.65 15.91 11.40
N LEU A 99 -5.27 15.61 10.27
CA LEU A 99 -5.31 14.28 9.65
C LEU A 99 -4.51 14.34 8.35
N GLU A 100 -3.47 13.52 8.25
CA GLU A 100 -2.74 13.30 7.01
C GLU A 100 -3.15 11.95 6.42
N THR A 101 -3.57 11.95 5.16
CA THR A 101 -4.06 10.74 4.47
C THR A 101 -3.77 10.78 2.97
N THR A 102 -4.11 9.70 2.25
CA THR A 102 -3.94 9.61 0.80
C THR A 102 -5.29 9.52 0.10
N THR A 103 -5.60 10.50 -0.74
CA THR A 103 -6.74 10.42 -1.66
C THR A 103 -6.36 9.56 -2.85
N ARG A 104 -7.15 8.51 -3.13
CA ARG A 104 -6.97 7.61 -4.27
C ARG A 104 -7.91 8.00 -5.39
N LEU A 105 -7.41 7.96 -6.62
CA LEU A 105 -8.21 8.20 -7.81
C LEU A 105 -8.02 7.07 -8.81
N ILE A 106 -9.09 6.80 -9.55
CA ILE A 106 -9.12 5.90 -10.68
C ILE A 106 -9.70 6.63 -11.89
N ARG A 107 -9.17 6.32 -13.07
CA ARG A 107 -9.70 6.83 -14.33
C ARG A 107 -10.71 5.83 -14.91
N ILE A 108 -11.95 6.27 -15.08
CA ILE A 108 -13.06 5.48 -15.65
C ILE A 108 -13.63 6.26 -16.82
N SER A 109 -13.70 5.64 -18.00
CA SER A 109 -14.20 6.29 -19.23
C SER A 109 -13.52 7.63 -19.54
N ASP A 110 -12.19 7.67 -19.45
CA ASP A 110 -11.34 8.85 -19.64
C ASP A 110 -11.56 10.00 -18.62
N GLN A 111 -12.31 9.77 -17.54
CA GLN A 111 -12.55 10.75 -16.48
C GLN A 111 -11.95 10.26 -15.16
N TRP A 112 -11.27 11.16 -14.45
CA TRP A 112 -10.79 10.88 -13.11
C TRP A 112 -11.95 10.93 -12.11
N GLN A 113 -11.97 9.97 -11.20
CA GLN A 113 -12.91 9.91 -10.08
C GLN A 113 -12.13 9.54 -8.83
N VAL A 114 -12.55 10.08 -7.69
CA VAL A 114 -12.04 9.62 -6.38
C VAL A 114 -12.53 8.20 -6.15
N ASP A 115 -11.60 7.29 -5.89
CA ASP A 115 -11.95 5.95 -5.43
C ASP A 115 -12.43 6.05 -3.98
N TYR A 116 -13.75 6.14 -3.80
CA TYR A 116 -14.37 6.51 -2.54
C TYR A 116 -14.04 5.50 -1.45
N HIS A 117 -14.20 4.21 -1.74
CA HIS A 117 -13.97 3.15 -0.76
C HIS A 117 -12.48 3.06 -0.38
N HIS A 118 -11.58 3.07 -1.35
CA HIS A 118 -10.14 3.03 -1.04
C HIS A 118 -9.68 4.28 -0.29
N THR A 119 -10.22 5.46 -0.61
CA THR A 119 -9.90 6.69 0.15
C THR A 119 -10.44 6.61 1.58
N GLY A 120 -11.64 6.03 1.78
CA GLY A 120 -12.21 5.79 3.10
C GLY A 120 -11.37 4.83 3.96
N ASP A 121 -10.86 3.76 3.35
CA ASP A 121 -9.98 2.79 4.02
C ASP A 121 -8.68 3.45 4.52
N GLU A 122 -8.06 4.32 3.71
CA GLU A 122 -6.86 5.08 4.10
C GLU A 122 -7.16 6.00 5.29
N ILE A 123 -8.27 6.75 5.25
CA ILE A 123 -8.72 7.63 6.34
C ILE A 123 -8.96 6.85 7.64
N GLU A 124 -9.60 5.70 7.57
CA GLU A 124 -9.85 4.88 8.77
C GLU A 124 -8.54 4.38 9.38
N ALA A 125 -7.61 3.90 8.55
CA ALA A 125 -6.30 3.44 9.01
C ALA A 125 -5.51 4.58 9.68
N ASP A 126 -5.46 5.76 9.06
CA ASP A 126 -4.73 6.92 9.58
C ASP A 126 -5.32 7.42 10.91
N ARG A 127 -6.65 7.49 11.02
CA ARG A 127 -7.32 7.87 12.28
C ARG A 127 -7.06 6.87 13.41
N ARG A 128 -7.01 5.57 13.12
CA ARG A 128 -6.64 4.55 14.12
C ARG A 128 -5.21 4.78 14.61
N LEU A 129 -4.27 5.07 13.70
CA LEU A 129 -2.89 5.38 14.05
C LEU A 129 -2.78 6.65 14.92
N GLU A 130 -3.48 7.71 14.56
CA GLU A 130 -3.48 8.96 15.33
C GLU A 130 -4.04 8.77 16.75
N SER A 131 -5.11 7.99 16.89
CA SER A 131 -5.68 7.64 18.20
C SER A 131 -4.68 6.89 19.09
N LEU A 132 -3.91 5.96 18.51
CA LEU A 132 -2.84 5.26 19.21
C LEU A 132 -1.73 6.22 19.64
N MET A 133 -1.29 7.11 18.75
CA MET A 133 -0.26 8.11 19.07
C MET A 133 -0.73 9.13 20.11
N GLY A 134 -2.00 9.53 20.07
CA GLY A 134 -2.64 10.36 21.09
C GLY A 134 -2.66 9.69 22.46
N SER A 135 -3.00 8.40 22.49
CA SER A 135 -2.97 7.59 23.71
C SER A 135 -1.55 7.48 24.29
N PHE A 136 -0.54 7.31 23.43
CA PHE A 136 0.86 7.31 23.85
C PHE A 136 1.31 8.66 24.40
N ARG A 137 0.95 9.78 23.77
CA ARG A 137 1.23 11.14 24.28
C ARG A 137 0.56 11.38 25.63
N SER A 138 -0.71 11.01 25.78
CA SER A 138 -1.46 11.15 27.03
C SER A 138 -0.85 10.31 28.15
N LEU A 139 -0.40 9.09 27.84
CA LEU A 139 0.36 8.26 28.76
C LEU A 139 1.66 8.96 29.17
N GLY A 140 2.42 9.51 28.22
CA GLY A 140 3.63 10.29 28.48
C GLY A 140 3.40 11.51 29.38
N ASP A 141 2.34 12.27 29.15
CA ASP A 141 1.97 13.43 29.96
C ASP A 141 1.52 13.02 31.37
N SER A 142 0.76 11.92 31.47
CA SER A 142 0.35 11.34 32.75
C SER A 142 1.55 10.84 33.56
N LEU A 143 2.51 10.21 32.90
CA LEU A 143 3.77 9.78 33.50
C LEU A 143 4.58 10.99 33.96
N ARG A 144 4.72 12.03 33.12
CA ARG A 144 5.42 13.28 33.46
C ARG A 144 4.79 13.99 34.66
N SER A 145 3.46 14.05 34.72
CA SER A 145 2.72 14.64 35.83
C SER A 145 2.91 13.85 37.14
N ARG A 146 3.02 12.51 37.08
CA ARG A 146 3.26 11.66 38.25
C ARG A 146 4.72 11.66 38.70
N PHE A 147 5.66 11.82 37.77
CA PHE A 147 7.09 12.00 38.02
C PHE A 147 7.40 13.27 38.82
N ALA A 148 6.58 14.31 38.69
CA ALA A 148 6.74 15.54 39.47
C ALA A 148 6.44 15.36 40.97
N ASP A 149 5.67 14.32 41.34
CA ASP A 149 5.16 14.14 42.71
C ASP A 149 5.80 12.97 43.51
N GLU A 150 6.29 11.87 42.91
CA GLU A 150 6.99 10.78 43.66
C GLU A 150 8.10 10.07 42.83
N SER A 151 9.39 10.37 43.07
CA SER A 151 10.51 9.94 42.20
C SER A 151 11.00 8.49 42.37
N GLU A 152 10.82 7.86 43.53
CA GLU A 152 11.43 6.54 43.82
C GLU A 152 10.56 5.36 43.33
N LYS A 153 9.23 5.45 43.47
CA LYS A 153 8.32 4.41 42.97
C LYS A 153 8.21 4.41 41.45
N ALA A 154 8.29 5.59 40.83
CA ALA A 154 8.26 5.72 39.37
C ALA A 154 9.45 5.03 38.71
N ALA A 155 10.64 5.06 39.32
CA ALA A 155 11.80 4.34 38.82
C ALA A 155 11.60 2.81 38.87
N GLN A 156 11.04 2.30 39.98
CA GLN A 156 10.74 0.87 40.14
C GLN A 156 9.65 0.37 39.18
N GLU A 157 8.64 1.20 38.91
CA GLU A 157 7.61 0.88 37.92
C GLU A 157 8.17 0.92 36.49
N MET A 158 9.09 1.83 36.17
CA MET A 158 9.76 1.88 34.88
C MET A 158 10.67 0.67 34.64
N ASP A 159 11.44 0.24 35.64
CA ASP A 159 12.26 -0.99 35.53
C ASP A 159 11.37 -2.22 35.30
N ARG A 160 10.21 -2.26 35.95
CA ARG A 160 9.23 -3.33 35.76
C ARG A 160 8.63 -3.31 34.35
N LEU A 161 8.18 -2.14 33.87
CA LEU A 161 7.62 -2.00 32.53
C LEU A 161 8.66 -2.29 31.44
N ALA A 162 9.91 -1.88 31.65
CA ALA A 162 11.02 -2.21 30.74
C ALA A 162 11.29 -3.72 30.70
N ALA A 163 11.22 -4.41 31.84
CA ALA A 163 11.35 -5.87 31.89
C ALA A 163 10.17 -6.60 31.24
N GLU A 164 8.94 -6.10 31.44
CA GLU A 164 7.75 -6.62 30.76
C GLU A 164 7.83 -6.41 29.24
N PHE A 165 8.27 -5.24 28.79
CA PHE A 165 8.49 -4.95 27.37
C PHE A 165 9.61 -5.79 26.75
N ALA A 166 10.74 -5.96 27.46
CA ALA A 166 11.83 -6.82 26.98
C ALA A 166 11.40 -8.29 26.86
N THR A 167 10.53 -8.75 27.75
CA THR A 167 9.94 -10.09 27.69
C THR A 167 9.01 -10.21 26.47
N LEU A 168 8.12 -9.23 26.28
CA LEU A 168 7.20 -9.19 25.14
C LEU A 168 7.95 -9.16 23.80
N ALA A 169 8.98 -8.31 23.69
CA ALA A 169 9.83 -8.23 22.52
C ALA A 169 10.57 -9.55 22.27
N GLY A 170 11.10 -10.20 23.31
CA GLY A 170 11.78 -11.48 23.19
C GLY A 170 10.85 -12.66 22.90
N ASP A 171 9.58 -12.61 23.32
CA ASP A 171 8.55 -13.58 22.91
C ASP A 171 8.17 -13.39 21.45
N ALA A 172 7.92 -12.15 21.02
CA ALA A 172 7.61 -11.80 19.63
C ALA A 172 8.74 -12.16 18.67
N GLU A 173 10.00 -11.90 19.04
CA GLU A 173 11.17 -12.28 18.26
C GLU A 173 11.25 -13.80 18.07
N ARG A 174 11.08 -14.58 19.15
CA ARG A 174 11.09 -16.05 19.07
C ARG A 174 9.97 -16.60 18.20
N GLU A 175 8.79 -16.01 18.28
CA GLU A 175 7.65 -16.44 17.48
C GLU A 175 7.83 -16.09 15.99
N LEU A 176 8.32 -14.89 15.68
CA LEU A 176 8.66 -14.50 14.32
C LEU A 176 9.76 -15.41 13.75
N SER A 177 10.80 -15.71 14.53
CA SER A 177 11.84 -16.65 14.11
C SER A 177 11.26 -18.04 13.81
N ALA A 178 10.33 -18.54 14.63
CA ALA A 178 9.70 -19.83 14.39
C ALA A 178 8.85 -19.85 13.10
N LEU A 179 8.13 -18.77 12.82
CA LEU A 179 7.34 -18.61 11.60
C LEU A 179 8.22 -18.57 10.35
N VAL A 180 9.34 -17.84 10.38
CA VAL A 180 10.26 -17.75 9.24
C VAL A 180 11.08 -19.04 9.06
N GLU A 181 11.41 -19.74 10.14
CA GLU A 181 12.02 -21.07 10.08
C GLU A 181 11.08 -22.06 9.37
N GLN A 182 9.80 -22.08 9.76
CA GLN A 182 8.80 -22.93 9.10
C GLN A 182 8.66 -22.59 7.62
N TYR A 183 8.61 -21.30 7.26
CA TYR A 183 8.59 -20.87 5.86
C TYR A 183 9.84 -21.34 5.10
N SER A 184 11.01 -21.33 5.74
CA SER A 184 12.27 -21.75 5.14
C SER A 184 12.29 -23.27 4.89
N GLU A 185 11.78 -24.07 5.83
CA GLU A 185 11.61 -25.53 5.67
C GLU A 185 10.63 -25.88 4.54
N ASP A 186 9.50 -25.18 4.47
CA ASP A 186 8.52 -25.38 3.40
C ASP A 186 9.11 -24.98 2.05
N LEU A 187 9.81 -23.83 1.98
CA LEU A 187 10.51 -23.40 0.76
C LEU A 187 11.56 -24.42 0.28
N GLN A 188 12.34 -25.01 1.18
CA GLN A 188 13.29 -26.08 0.83
C GLN A 188 12.59 -27.29 0.22
N ARG A 189 11.44 -27.71 0.76
CA ARG A 189 10.66 -28.84 0.25
C ARG A 189 10.15 -28.55 -1.17
N GLU A 190 9.63 -27.35 -1.39
CA GLU A 190 9.14 -26.91 -2.69
C GLU A 190 10.28 -26.84 -3.73
N MET A 191 11.47 -26.37 -3.33
CA MET A 191 12.66 -26.37 -4.20
C MET A 191 13.09 -27.78 -4.61
N ASP A 192 12.95 -28.78 -3.72
CA ASP A 192 13.23 -30.18 -4.04
C ASP A 192 12.25 -30.76 -5.05
N GLU A 193 10.97 -30.42 -4.93
CA GLU A 193 9.95 -30.84 -5.91
C GLU A 193 10.19 -30.18 -7.27
N PHE A 194 10.57 -28.90 -7.26
CA PHE A 194 10.87 -28.17 -8.48
C PHE A 194 12.14 -28.65 -9.19
N ALA A 195 13.20 -28.98 -8.43
CA ALA A 195 14.40 -29.58 -9.00
C ALA A 195 14.12 -30.94 -9.66
N ARG A 196 13.16 -31.72 -9.14
CA ARG A 196 12.71 -32.98 -9.75
C ARG A 196 11.93 -32.76 -11.03
N SER A 197 10.98 -31.81 -11.06
CA SER A 197 10.21 -31.53 -12.28
C SER A 197 11.09 -31.07 -13.43
N LEU A 198 12.14 -30.29 -13.16
CA LEU A 198 13.14 -29.92 -14.16
C LEU A 198 13.92 -31.13 -14.71
N ASP A 199 14.31 -32.07 -13.83
CA ASP A 199 14.99 -33.29 -14.28
C ASP A 199 14.07 -34.18 -15.12
N GLU A 200 12.81 -34.32 -14.74
CA GLU A 200 11.79 -35.05 -15.49
C GLU A 200 11.53 -34.40 -16.86
N ALA A 201 11.39 -33.07 -16.90
CA ALA A 201 11.21 -32.33 -18.14
C ALA A 201 12.38 -32.53 -19.10
N ARG A 202 13.62 -32.59 -18.58
CA ARG A 202 14.82 -32.89 -19.39
C ARG A 202 14.81 -34.33 -19.92
N GLN A 203 14.48 -35.31 -19.08
CA GLN A 203 14.45 -36.72 -19.50
C GLN A 203 13.37 -37.00 -20.56
N GLN A 204 12.24 -36.30 -20.48
CA GLN A 204 11.13 -36.41 -21.44
C GLN A 204 11.42 -35.70 -22.77
N ASN A 205 12.46 -34.85 -22.82
CA ASN A 205 12.81 -34.03 -23.97
C ASN A 205 14.27 -34.23 -24.43
N PRO A 206 14.70 -35.46 -24.79
CA PRO A 206 16.09 -35.73 -25.19
C PRO A 206 16.51 -35.03 -26.49
N ASP A 207 15.54 -34.67 -27.34
CA ASP A 207 15.76 -33.97 -28.62
C ASP A 207 15.59 -32.44 -28.51
N ALA A 208 15.53 -31.90 -27.29
CA ALA A 208 15.44 -30.46 -27.04
C ALA A 208 16.56 -29.67 -27.72
N SER A 209 16.30 -28.40 -28.04
CA SER A 209 17.33 -27.54 -28.61
C SER A 209 18.50 -27.37 -27.62
N PRO A 210 19.74 -27.14 -28.09
CA PRO A 210 20.86 -26.89 -27.18
C PRO A 210 20.64 -25.71 -26.23
N GLU A 211 19.86 -24.72 -26.67
CA GLU A 211 19.49 -23.53 -25.88
C GLU A 211 18.50 -23.86 -24.76
N ASP A 212 17.49 -24.70 -25.04
CA ASP A 212 16.54 -25.16 -24.02
C ASP A 212 17.22 -26.08 -23.00
N GLN A 213 18.11 -26.99 -23.46
CA GLN A 213 18.89 -27.85 -22.57
C GLN A 213 19.77 -27.04 -21.63
N GLN A 214 20.44 -26.00 -22.17
CA GLN A 214 21.26 -25.10 -21.37
C GLN A 214 20.42 -24.33 -20.34
N THR A 215 19.25 -23.83 -20.72
CA THR A 215 18.34 -23.12 -19.80
C THR A 215 17.88 -24.03 -18.65
N LEU A 216 17.53 -25.29 -18.94
CA LEU A 216 17.14 -26.27 -17.92
C LEU A 216 18.29 -26.62 -16.97
N ASP A 217 19.50 -26.82 -17.50
CA ASP A 217 20.68 -27.13 -16.69
C ASP A 217 21.07 -25.94 -15.78
N GLN A 218 20.97 -24.71 -16.30
CA GLN A 218 21.22 -23.50 -15.52
C GLN A 218 20.18 -23.31 -14.42
N ALA A 219 18.90 -23.51 -14.71
CA ALA A 219 17.83 -23.44 -13.72
C ALA A 219 18.01 -24.49 -12.62
N GLN A 220 18.34 -25.73 -13.00
CA GLN A 220 18.58 -26.82 -12.05
C GLN A 220 19.75 -26.51 -11.11
N GLN A 221 20.86 -26.01 -11.67
CA GLN A 221 22.02 -25.63 -10.86
C GLN A 221 21.70 -24.45 -9.94
N ALA A 222 21.00 -23.43 -10.45
CA ALA A 222 20.63 -22.26 -9.66
C ALA A 222 19.72 -22.63 -8.47
N ILE A 223 18.71 -23.48 -8.68
CA ILE A 223 17.84 -23.96 -7.58
C ILE A 223 18.67 -24.70 -6.53
N LYS A 224 19.63 -25.53 -6.95
CA LYS A 224 20.51 -26.25 -6.04
C LYS A 224 21.38 -25.30 -5.22
N ASP A 225 21.99 -24.30 -5.86
CA ASP A 225 22.83 -23.30 -5.20
C ASP A 225 22.02 -22.45 -4.20
N GLN A 226 20.78 -22.10 -4.57
CA GLN A 226 19.87 -21.39 -3.68
C GLN A 226 19.44 -22.26 -2.50
N LYS A 227 19.24 -23.56 -2.72
CA LYS A 227 18.91 -24.50 -1.63
C LYS A 227 20.06 -24.60 -0.64
N GLU A 228 21.30 -24.76 -1.12
CA GLU A 228 22.49 -24.80 -0.26
C GLU A 228 22.67 -23.49 0.52
N THR A 229 22.29 -22.36 -0.07
CA THR A 229 22.28 -21.04 0.60
C THR A 229 21.23 -21.00 1.71
N LEU A 230 20.00 -21.43 1.41
CA LEU A 230 18.91 -21.50 2.37
C LEU A 230 19.19 -22.47 3.52
N GLU A 231 19.85 -23.61 3.27
CA GLU A 231 20.28 -24.56 4.30
C GLU A 231 21.38 -23.99 5.21
N ARG A 232 22.25 -23.13 4.68
CA ARG A 232 23.39 -22.54 5.40
C ARG A 232 23.00 -21.31 6.22
N GLU A 233 22.18 -20.44 5.65
CA GLU A 233 21.81 -19.14 6.24
C GLU A 233 20.40 -19.15 6.86
N GLY A 234 19.62 -20.20 6.61
CA GLY A 234 18.28 -20.38 7.19
C GLY A 234 17.35 -19.21 6.84
N SER A 235 16.62 -18.76 7.86
CA SER A 235 15.64 -17.67 7.77
C SER A 235 16.17 -16.37 7.17
N GLU A 236 17.47 -16.08 7.30
CA GLU A 236 18.07 -14.82 6.84
C GLU A 236 18.14 -14.73 5.31
N ALA A 237 18.25 -15.87 4.61
CA ALA A 237 18.33 -15.94 3.15
C ALA A 237 16.99 -16.16 2.45
N ALA A 238 15.91 -16.43 3.20
CA ALA A 238 14.63 -16.86 2.62
C ALA A 238 14.03 -15.85 1.63
N ALA A 239 14.18 -14.55 1.89
CA ALA A 239 13.70 -13.50 1.00
C ALA A 239 14.52 -13.38 -0.29
N GLU A 240 15.85 -13.49 -0.19
CA GLU A 240 16.75 -13.44 -1.36
C GLU A 240 16.57 -14.67 -2.25
N VAL A 241 16.49 -15.85 -1.63
CA VAL A 241 16.21 -17.13 -2.31
C VAL A 241 14.87 -17.07 -3.05
N SER A 242 13.83 -16.50 -2.43
CA SER A 242 12.52 -16.33 -3.06
C SER A 242 12.58 -15.43 -4.30
N GLN A 243 13.39 -14.36 -4.29
CA GLN A 243 13.57 -13.48 -5.44
C GLN A 243 14.32 -14.17 -6.59
N GLU A 244 15.35 -14.95 -6.26
CA GLU A 244 16.11 -15.68 -7.29
C GLU A 244 15.26 -16.79 -7.93
N LEU A 245 14.44 -17.47 -7.13
CA LEU A 245 13.46 -18.45 -7.59
C LEU A 245 12.44 -17.84 -8.57
N ALA A 246 11.98 -16.61 -8.34
CA ALA A 246 11.11 -15.89 -9.28
C ALA A 246 11.82 -15.57 -10.62
N ARG A 247 13.12 -15.29 -10.60
CA ARG A 247 13.91 -15.07 -11.83
C ARG A 247 14.07 -16.35 -12.63
N ILE A 248 14.36 -17.46 -11.95
CA ILE A 248 14.48 -18.79 -12.57
C ILE A 248 13.14 -19.18 -13.23
N GLN A 249 12.02 -18.90 -12.55
CA GLN A 249 10.68 -19.11 -13.11
C GLN A 249 10.44 -18.27 -14.37
N GLN A 250 10.82 -17.00 -14.36
CA GLN A 250 10.69 -16.13 -15.54
C GLN A 250 11.48 -16.69 -16.72
N GLN A 251 12.72 -17.13 -16.51
CA GLN A 251 13.56 -17.73 -17.55
C GLN A 251 12.95 -19.02 -18.12
N LEU A 252 12.39 -19.88 -17.26
CA LEU A 252 11.76 -21.14 -17.70
C LEU A 252 10.43 -20.92 -18.43
N SER A 253 9.73 -19.82 -18.18
CA SER A 253 8.49 -19.49 -18.87
C SER A 253 8.70 -19.22 -20.37
N GLU A 254 9.91 -18.80 -20.75
CA GLU A 254 10.32 -18.48 -22.13
C GLU A 254 10.62 -19.74 -22.97
N LEU A 255 10.76 -20.92 -22.35
CA LEU A 255 10.95 -22.19 -23.06
C LEU A 255 9.84 -22.41 -24.08
N SER A 256 10.20 -22.56 -25.35
CA SER A 256 9.24 -22.63 -26.45
C SER A 256 8.99 -24.09 -26.88
N GLY A 257 7.73 -24.54 -26.86
CA GLY A 257 7.36 -25.90 -27.28
C GLY A 257 6.28 -26.54 -26.42
N GLN A 258 5.39 -27.32 -27.05
CA GLN A 258 4.31 -28.06 -26.37
C GLN A 258 4.83 -29.12 -25.39
N SER A 259 6.08 -29.55 -25.55
CA SER A 259 6.69 -30.58 -24.72
C SER A 259 7.14 -30.08 -23.34
N TYR A 260 7.01 -28.77 -23.08
CA TYR A 260 7.21 -28.14 -21.77
C TYR A 260 5.89 -27.72 -21.11
N ASP A 261 4.73 -28.04 -21.70
CA ASP A 261 3.41 -27.66 -21.16
C ASP A 261 3.16 -28.22 -19.75
N GLN A 262 3.72 -29.41 -19.45
CA GLN A 262 3.62 -30.00 -18.12
C GLN A 262 4.48 -29.22 -17.11
N LEU A 263 5.74 -28.94 -17.45
CA LEU A 263 6.62 -28.11 -16.62
C LEU A 263 6.00 -26.72 -16.35
N LYS A 264 5.37 -26.11 -17.36
CA LYS A 264 4.67 -24.82 -17.21
C LYS A 264 3.46 -24.89 -16.29
N LYS A 265 2.70 -25.98 -16.32
CA LYS A 265 1.58 -26.20 -15.37
C LYS A 265 2.09 -26.37 -13.96
N GLU A 266 3.15 -27.15 -13.77
CA GLU A 266 3.78 -27.37 -12.47
C GLU A 266 4.37 -26.06 -11.91
N LEU A 267 4.98 -25.23 -12.76
CA LEU A 267 5.45 -23.88 -12.42
C LEU A 267 4.32 -22.97 -11.91
N VAL A 268 3.15 -22.98 -12.56
CA VAL A 268 1.99 -22.19 -12.12
C VAL A 268 1.48 -22.69 -10.77
N LEU A 269 1.33 -24.01 -10.60
CA LEU A 269 0.87 -24.61 -9.34
C LEU A 269 1.81 -24.29 -8.17
N TRP A 270 3.11 -24.34 -8.43
CA TRP A 270 4.14 -23.98 -7.48
C TRP A 270 4.11 -22.50 -7.09
N MET A 271 3.89 -21.59 -8.06
CA MET A 271 3.70 -20.15 -7.76
C MET A 271 2.49 -19.89 -6.88
N GLU A 272 1.37 -20.55 -7.16
CA GLU A 272 0.19 -20.44 -6.30
C GLU A 272 0.48 -21.00 -4.90
N GLN A 273 1.30 -22.06 -4.78
CA GLN A 273 1.70 -22.64 -3.50
C GLN A 273 2.56 -21.68 -2.68
N LEU A 274 3.61 -21.13 -3.28
CA LEU A 274 4.46 -20.14 -2.61
C LEU A 274 3.67 -18.91 -2.18
N ASN A 275 2.77 -18.41 -3.03
CA ASN A 275 1.95 -17.26 -2.67
C ASN A 275 0.99 -17.58 -1.51
N ARG A 276 0.42 -18.80 -1.47
CA ARG A 276 -0.38 -19.26 -0.33
C ARG A 276 0.42 -19.33 0.96
N GLU A 277 1.66 -19.81 0.92
CA GLU A 277 2.53 -19.86 2.11
C GLU A 277 2.94 -18.46 2.59
N LEU A 278 3.26 -17.54 1.67
CA LEU A 278 3.51 -16.13 1.99
C LEU A 278 2.28 -15.45 2.60
N GLU A 279 1.10 -15.71 2.07
CA GLU A 279 -0.14 -15.20 2.65
C GLU A 279 -0.44 -15.79 4.03
N ARG A 280 -0.13 -17.08 4.26
CA ARG A 280 -0.26 -17.70 5.58
C ARG A 280 0.69 -17.05 6.57
N LEU A 281 1.95 -16.86 6.19
CA LEU A 281 2.95 -16.16 6.99
C LEU A 281 2.47 -14.75 7.36
N ASN A 282 1.98 -13.99 6.37
CA ASN A 282 1.49 -12.62 6.59
C ASN A 282 0.23 -12.59 7.46
N ARG A 283 -0.71 -13.54 7.29
CA ARG A 283 -1.89 -13.66 8.17
C ARG A 283 -1.49 -14.02 9.60
N GLN A 284 -0.60 -15.00 9.79
CA GLN A 284 -0.14 -15.39 11.12
C GLN A 284 0.63 -14.27 11.82
N ALA A 285 1.44 -13.50 11.07
CA ALA A 285 2.11 -12.32 11.60
C ALA A 285 1.11 -11.23 12.04
N ARG A 286 0.01 -11.03 11.31
CA ARG A 286 -1.04 -10.05 11.64
C ARG A 286 -1.93 -10.48 12.81
N GLU A 287 -2.34 -11.74 12.85
CA GLU A 287 -3.15 -12.29 13.95
C GLU A 287 -2.43 -12.17 15.31
N GLN A 288 -1.08 -12.24 15.31
CA GLN A 288 -0.29 -12.00 16.51
C GLN A 288 -0.17 -10.52 16.90
N GLN A 289 -0.34 -9.59 15.96
CA GLN A 289 -0.39 -8.14 16.25
C GLN A 289 -1.76 -7.71 16.80
N GLU A 290 -2.83 -8.43 16.47
CA GLU A 290 -4.20 -8.13 16.92
C GLU A 290 -4.59 -8.87 18.22
N GLY A 291 -3.83 -9.89 18.64
CA GLY A 291 -4.10 -10.72 19.81
C GLY A 291 -3.54 -10.23 21.15
N GLN A 292 -2.93 -9.04 21.20
CA GLN A 292 -2.30 -8.45 22.40
C GLN A 292 -2.97 -7.15 22.85
#